data_AF-A0A7X8KC28-F1
#
_entry.id   AF-A0A7X8KC28-F1
#
_cell.length_a   1.000
_cell.length_b   1.000
_cell.length_c   1.000
_cell.angle_alpha   90.00
_cell.angle_beta   90.00
_cell.angle_gamma   90.00
#
_symmetry.space_group_name_H-M   'P 1'
#
loop_
_entity.id
_entity.type
_entity.pdbx_description
1 polymer ?
#
loop_
_entity_poly.entity_id
_entity_poly.type
_entity_poly.pdbx_seq_one_letter_code
_entity_poly.pdbx_strand_id
1 'polypeptide(L)'
;MKKAWILLIVLAVLVPAAVSASPFGLSLGVTALYSDTFGQISTAMEAGNYDGFANIDNYRFGADLRIKLLLAEIDAVAMFGSEAGATNISMLTTAGLSFDLFNLVRIGAGVGPRFTVNIESDGTMWVKDSNGTKVDLENAGEAFLKSPLAYRLTADLKLGKILVGLNYTLDTNYTFEEWQKFENIFNAPFDNGYMGVSVLFSFF
;
A
#
# COMPACT_ATOMS: atom_id res chain seq x y z
N MET A 1 35.42 2.70 1.00
CA MET A 1 34.98 4.11 0.86
C MET A 1 33.50 4.25 0.56
N LYS A 2 32.95 3.71 -0.55
CA LYS A 2 31.50 3.82 -0.86
C LYS A 2 30.56 3.37 0.27
N LYS A 3 30.88 2.27 0.96
CA LYS A 3 30.11 1.78 2.12
C LYS A 3 30.09 2.75 3.31
N ALA A 4 31.20 3.45 3.56
CA ALA A 4 31.29 4.43 4.64
C ALA A 4 30.45 5.68 4.32
N TRP A 5 30.44 6.13 3.05
CA TRP A 5 29.58 7.23 2.60
C TRP A 5 28.08 6.87 2.66
N ILE A 6 27.70 5.66 2.26
CA ILE A 6 26.32 5.17 2.42
C ILE A 6 25.94 5.15 3.90
N LEU A 7 26.82 4.63 4.76
CA LEU A 7 26.57 4.60 6.20
C LEU A 7 26.41 6.03 6.78
N LEU A 8 27.23 6.97 6.33
CA LEU A 8 27.19 8.36 6.77
C LEU A 8 25.93 9.08 6.28
N ILE A 9 25.47 8.81 5.06
CA ILE A 9 24.20 9.31 4.53
C ILE A 9 23.03 8.71 5.31
N VAL A 10 23.05 7.40 5.54
CA VAL A 10 22.04 6.71 6.35
C VAL A 10 22.01 7.28 7.76
N LEU A 11 23.16 7.48 8.43
CA LEU A 11 23.22 8.10 9.75
C LEU A 11 22.76 9.58 9.74
N ALA A 12 23.16 10.36 8.75
CA ALA A 12 22.79 11.77 8.62
C ALA A 12 21.30 11.96 8.30
N VAL A 13 20.62 10.95 7.75
CA VAL A 13 19.17 10.97 7.54
C VAL A 13 18.43 10.37 8.73
N LEU A 14 18.86 9.22 9.24
CA LEU A 14 18.20 8.49 10.32
C LEU A 14 18.26 9.22 11.65
N VAL A 15 19.39 9.85 12.00
CA VAL A 15 19.54 10.51 13.30
C VAL A 15 18.62 11.73 13.41
N PRO A 16 18.59 12.68 12.44
CA PRO A 16 17.63 13.78 12.48
C PRO A 16 16.17 13.31 12.36
N ALA A 17 15.89 12.27 11.57
CA ALA A 17 14.55 11.72 11.44
C ALA A 17 14.06 11.08 12.76
N ALA A 18 14.95 10.41 13.50
CA ALA A 18 14.63 9.84 14.81
C ALA A 18 14.44 10.92 15.89
N VAL A 19 15.24 11.98 15.87
CA VAL A 19 15.19 13.08 16.85
C VAL A 19 14.01 14.04 16.60
N SER A 20 13.55 14.16 15.35
CA SER A 20 12.44 15.04 14.95
C SER A 20 11.09 14.33 14.85
N ALA A 21 11.04 13.01 15.09
CA ALA A 21 9.81 12.24 15.02
C ALA A 21 8.90 12.56 16.20
N SER A 22 7.62 12.86 15.93
CA SER A 22 6.60 12.81 16.98
C SER A 22 6.59 11.39 17.57
N PRO A 23 6.61 11.23 18.90
CA PRO A 23 6.66 9.91 19.53
C PRO A 23 5.44 9.05 19.19
N PHE A 24 4.30 9.69 18.94
CA PHE A 24 3.07 9.04 18.51
C PHE A 24 2.35 9.90 17.46
N GLY A 25 1.82 9.26 16.43
CA GLY A 25 1.00 9.88 15.41
C GLY A 25 -0.18 8.98 15.06
N LEU A 26 -1.38 9.56 15.00
CA LEU A 26 -2.58 8.90 14.50
C LEU A 26 -3.10 9.74 13.33
N SER A 27 -3.24 9.12 12.17
CA SER A 27 -3.74 9.78 10.97
C SER A 27 -4.85 8.95 10.34
N LEU A 28 -5.96 9.59 9.99
CA LEU A 28 -7.10 8.93 9.33
C LEU A 28 -7.58 9.79 8.17
N GLY A 29 -7.97 9.17 7.08
CA GLY A 29 -8.67 9.86 6.01
C GLY A 29 -9.04 8.95 4.86
N VAL A 30 -9.00 9.52 3.67
CA VAL A 30 -9.42 8.86 2.44
C VAL A 30 -8.24 8.60 1.53
N THR A 31 -8.35 7.57 0.72
CA THR A 31 -7.38 7.22 -0.30
C THR A 31 -8.08 6.86 -1.60
N ALA A 32 -7.43 7.18 -2.71
CA ALA A 32 -7.85 6.78 -4.04
C ALA A 32 -6.68 6.07 -4.72
N LEU A 33 -6.95 4.92 -5.33
CA LEU A 33 -5.96 4.09 -6.00
C LEU A 33 -6.39 3.94 -7.46
N TYR A 34 -5.48 4.19 -8.39
CA TYR A 34 -5.74 3.97 -9.80
C TYR A 34 -5.91 2.46 -10.06
N SER A 35 -6.86 2.13 -10.93
CA SER A 35 -7.21 0.73 -11.22
C SER A 35 -6.17 0.04 -12.09
N ASP A 36 -5.48 0.77 -12.96
CA ASP A 36 -4.40 0.21 -13.78
C ASP A 36 -3.10 0.08 -12.98
N THR A 37 -2.26 -0.88 -13.39
CA THR A 37 -0.92 -1.06 -12.82
C THR A 37 0.06 -0.02 -13.32
N PHE A 38 1.18 0.14 -12.63
CA PHE A 38 2.24 1.09 -12.96
C PHE A 38 2.77 0.91 -14.38
N GLY A 39 2.95 -0.33 -14.84
CA GLY A 39 3.38 -0.63 -16.20
C GLY A 39 2.36 -0.20 -17.26
N GLN A 40 1.06 -0.38 -16.98
CA GLN A 40 -0.01 0.08 -17.86
C GLN A 40 -0.07 1.61 -17.92
N ILE A 41 0.05 2.27 -16.77
CA ILE A 41 0.15 3.73 -16.66
C ILE A 41 1.35 4.25 -17.47
N SER A 42 2.54 3.66 -17.29
CA SER A 42 3.76 4.05 -18.01
C SER A 42 3.57 3.92 -19.52
N THR A 43 3.00 2.80 -19.99
CA THR A 43 2.74 2.55 -21.41
C THR A 43 1.76 3.59 -21.98
N ALA A 44 0.69 3.93 -21.26
CA ALA A 44 -0.28 4.93 -21.68
C ALA A 44 0.35 6.33 -21.77
N MET A 45 1.18 6.71 -20.79
CA MET A 45 1.90 7.98 -20.78
C MET A 45 2.91 8.09 -21.92
N GLU A 46 3.64 7.02 -22.22
CA GLU A 46 4.57 6.96 -23.37
C GLU A 46 3.84 7.08 -24.71
N ALA A 47 2.62 6.54 -24.79
CA ALA A 47 1.73 6.69 -25.95
C ALA A 47 1.01 8.06 -26.02
N GLY A 48 1.22 8.94 -25.02
CA GLY A 48 0.58 10.26 -24.94
C GLY A 48 -0.91 10.23 -24.59
N ASN A 49 -1.41 9.11 -24.05
CA ASN A 49 -2.80 8.96 -23.62
C ASN A 49 -2.95 9.31 -22.14
N TYR A 50 -3.55 10.46 -21.85
CA TYR A 50 -3.78 10.96 -20.49
C TYR A 50 -5.26 10.99 -20.09
N ASP A 51 -6.17 10.59 -20.99
CA ASP A 51 -7.62 10.74 -20.78
C ASP A 51 -8.11 9.92 -19.59
N GLY A 52 -7.43 8.80 -19.30
CA GLY A 52 -7.75 7.92 -18.18
C GLY A 52 -7.58 8.55 -16.80
N PHE A 53 -6.68 9.52 -16.63
CA PHE A 53 -6.41 10.14 -15.32
C PHE A 53 -7.52 11.09 -14.85
N ALA A 54 -8.31 11.64 -15.78
CA ALA A 54 -9.43 12.50 -15.44
C ALA A 54 -10.72 11.71 -15.16
N ASN A 55 -10.76 10.43 -15.54
CA ASN A 55 -11.94 9.60 -15.37
C ASN A 55 -11.99 9.00 -13.96
N ILE A 56 -12.97 9.42 -13.16
CA ILE A 56 -13.16 8.94 -11.79
C ILE A 56 -13.43 7.43 -11.71
N ASP A 57 -14.00 6.83 -12.77
CA ASP A 57 -14.28 5.39 -12.82
C ASP A 57 -13.00 4.54 -12.85
N ASN A 58 -11.86 5.14 -13.20
CA ASN A 58 -10.55 4.50 -13.15
C ASN A 58 -9.92 4.53 -11.75
N TYR A 59 -10.64 5.01 -10.74
CA TYR A 59 -10.18 5.09 -9.37
C TYR A 59 -11.03 4.23 -8.44
N ARG A 60 -10.35 3.47 -7.60
CA ARG A 60 -10.94 2.82 -6.42
C ARG A 60 -10.79 3.75 -5.24
N PHE A 61 -11.82 3.85 -4.41
CA PHE A 61 -11.82 4.72 -3.23
C PHE A 61 -11.85 3.92 -1.95
N GLY A 62 -11.27 4.49 -0.90
CA GLY A 62 -11.10 3.80 0.36
C GLY A 62 -10.81 4.72 1.53
N ALA A 63 -10.68 4.09 2.69
CA ALA A 63 -10.22 4.70 3.93
C ALA A 63 -8.77 4.27 4.21
N ASP A 64 -8.00 5.16 4.81
CA ASP A 64 -6.60 4.93 5.16
C ASP A 64 -6.35 5.42 6.58
N LEU A 65 -5.87 4.51 7.42
CA LEU A 65 -5.53 4.72 8.82
C LEU A 65 -4.04 4.44 8.99
N ARG A 66 -3.30 5.37 9.60
CA ARG A 66 -1.88 5.23 9.88
C ARG A 66 -1.59 5.53 11.33
N ILE A 67 -0.87 4.61 11.98
CA ILE A 67 -0.45 4.70 13.36
C ILE A 67 1.07 4.67 13.38
N LYS A 68 1.66 5.79 13.78
CA LYS A 68 3.10 5.95 13.89
C LYS A 68 3.53 5.92 15.36
N LEU A 69 4.55 5.13 15.66
CA LEU A 69 5.23 5.10 16.95
C LEU A 69 6.74 5.26 16.71
N LEU A 70 7.28 6.44 17.00
CA LEU A 70 8.66 6.82 16.66
C LEU A 70 8.97 6.65 15.17
N LEU A 71 9.68 5.58 14.80
CA LEU A 71 10.00 5.22 13.42
C LEU A 71 9.15 4.06 12.90
N ALA A 72 8.45 3.34 13.77
CA ALA A 72 7.56 2.26 13.38
C ALA A 72 6.23 2.84 12.89
N GLU A 73 5.67 2.25 11.84
CA GLU A 73 4.38 2.63 11.30
C GLU A 73 3.55 1.37 11.04
N ILE A 74 2.28 1.43 11.43
CA ILE A 74 1.26 0.46 11.09
C ILE A 74 0.24 1.19 10.24
N ASP A 75 -0.02 0.68 9.05
CA ASP A 75 -1.08 1.19 8.20
C ASP A 75 -2.19 0.17 8.03
N ALA A 76 -3.41 0.65 7.91
CA ALA A 76 -4.57 -0.12 7.52
C ALA A 76 -5.33 0.65 6.45
N VAL A 77 -5.38 0.09 5.25
CA VAL A 77 -6.14 0.63 4.12
C VAL A 77 -7.27 -0.30 3.80
N ALA A 78 -8.47 0.23 3.66
CA ALA A 78 -9.61 -0.49 3.13
C ALA A 78 -10.08 0.19 1.85
N MET A 79 -10.16 -0.56 0.76
CA MET A 79 -10.60 -0.13 -0.57
C MET A 79 -11.91 -0.81 -0.93
N PHE A 80 -12.81 -0.04 -1.52
CA PHE A 80 -14.02 -0.54 -2.16
C PHE A 80 -13.88 -0.42 -3.67
N GLY A 81 -14.33 -1.44 -4.39
CA GLY A 81 -14.35 -1.46 -5.84
C GLY A 81 -15.37 -2.45 -6.38
N SER A 82 -15.36 -2.62 -7.70
CA SER A 82 -16.06 -3.70 -8.36
C SER A 82 -15.11 -4.46 -9.26
N GLU A 83 -15.21 -5.78 -9.22
CA GLU A 83 -14.45 -6.65 -10.12
C GLU A 83 -15.41 -7.68 -10.75
N ALA A 84 -15.46 -7.71 -12.09
CA ALA A 84 -16.30 -8.64 -12.84
C ALA A 84 -17.79 -8.66 -12.40
N GLY A 85 -18.33 -7.53 -11.95
CA GLY A 85 -19.72 -7.41 -11.45
C GLY A 85 -19.93 -7.83 -9.99
N ALA A 86 -18.88 -8.31 -9.31
CA ALA A 86 -18.88 -8.52 -7.87
C ALA A 86 -18.47 -7.24 -7.12
N THR A 87 -18.96 -7.08 -5.89
CA THR A 87 -18.47 -6.05 -4.98
C THR A 87 -17.13 -6.53 -4.40
N ASN A 88 -16.08 -5.72 -4.57
CA ASN A 88 -14.74 -6.01 -4.09
C ASN A 88 -14.44 -5.18 -2.84
N ILE A 89 -14.09 -5.85 -1.74
CA ILE A 89 -13.59 -5.21 -0.53
C ILE A 89 -12.18 -5.73 -0.30
N SER A 90 -11.21 -4.84 -0.46
CA SER A 90 -9.80 -5.15 -0.21
C SER A 90 -9.35 -4.41 1.04
N MET A 91 -8.63 -5.07 1.95
CA MET A 91 -7.91 -4.36 2.99
C MET A 91 -6.48 -4.88 3.13
N LEU A 92 -5.59 -3.92 3.28
CA LEU A 92 -4.17 -4.09 3.40
C LEU A 92 -3.75 -3.53 4.75
N THR A 93 -3.20 -4.40 5.58
CA THR A 93 -2.58 -4.01 6.85
C THR A 93 -1.08 -4.19 6.73
N THR A 94 -0.31 -3.11 6.89
CA THR A 94 1.15 -3.13 6.79
C THR A 94 1.80 -2.78 8.12
N ALA A 95 2.94 -3.40 8.40
CA ALA A 95 3.87 -2.96 9.42
C ALA A 95 5.19 -2.55 8.75
N GLY A 96 5.76 -1.45 9.20
CA GLY A 96 6.86 -0.83 8.48
C GLY A 96 7.57 0.27 9.25
N LEU A 97 8.29 1.08 8.50
CA LEU A 97 9.03 2.23 8.99
C LEU A 97 8.55 3.51 8.32
N SER A 98 8.48 4.60 9.07
CA SER A 98 8.24 5.93 8.52
C SER A 98 9.14 7.01 9.11
N PHE A 99 9.61 7.89 8.23
CA PHE A 99 10.59 8.93 8.52
C PHE A 99 10.01 10.29 8.20
N ASP A 100 10.13 11.23 9.14
CA ASP A 100 9.76 12.62 8.92
C ASP A 100 11.02 13.42 8.54
N LEU A 101 11.09 13.83 7.28
CA LEU A 101 12.16 14.65 6.73
C LEU A 101 11.80 16.13 6.87
N PHE A 102 12.61 16.85 7.65
CA PHE A 102 12.45 18.30 7.90
C PHE A 102 11.06 18.71 8.39
N ASN A 103 10.32 17.78 9.00
CA ASN A 103 8.91 17.92 9.35
C ASN A 103 7.97 18.38 8.21
N LEU A 104 8.40 18.24 6.96
CA LEU A 104 7.65 18.62 5.77
C LEU A 104 7.22 17.41 4.96
N VAL A 105 8.11 16.43 4.80
CA VAL A 105 7.86 15.23 4.00
C VAL A 105 7.91 14.01 4.92
N ARG A 106 6.91 13.15 4.85
CA ARG A 106 6.94 11.82 5.47
C ARG A 106 7.16 10.78 4.39
N ILE A 107 8.11 9.87 4.59
CA ILE A 107 8.31 8.72 3.72
C ILE A 107 8.10 7.46 4.56
N GLY A 108 7.18 6.61 4.11
CA GLY A 108 6.86 5.34 4.75
C GLY A 108 7.10 4.16 3.82
N ALA A 109 7.50 3.04 4.40
CA ALA A 109 7.61 1.76 3.70
C ALA A 109 7.19 0.64 4.65
N GLY A 110 6.24 -0.17 4.23
CA GLY A 110 5.70 -1.28 5.01
C GLY A 110 5.41 -2.51 4.17
N VAL A 111 5.26 -3.63 4.85
CA VAL A 111 4.87 -4.90 4.25
C VAL A 111 3.78 -5.54 5.10
N GLY A 112 2.86 -6.23 4.46
CA GLY A 112 1.85 -7.01 5.17
C GLY A 112 0.79 -7.61 4.27
N PRO A 113 -0.12 -8.40 4.83
CA PRO A 113 -1.13 -9.11 4.06
C PRO A 113 -2.16 -8.15 3.45
N ARG A 114 -2.48 -8.39 2.17
CA ARG A 114 -3.65 -7.82 1.52
C ARG A 114 -4.73 -8.89 1.43
N PHE A 115 -5.81 -8.73 2.18
CA PHE A 115 -6.98 -9.57 2.02
C PHE A 115 -7.95 -8.91 1.06
N THR A 116 -8.49 -9.68 0.11
CA THR A 116 -9.46 -9.17 -0.86
C THR A 116 -10.62 -10.14 -0.97
N VAL A 117 -11.78 -9.71 -0.47
CA VAL A 117 -13.01 -10.49 -0.53
C VAL A 117 -13.86 -9.95 -1.67
N ASN A 118 -14.27 -10.84 -2.58
CA ASN A 118 -15.21 -10.55 -3.64
C ASN A 118 -16.56 -11.15 -3.27
N ILE A 119 -17.61 -10.34 -3.36
CA ILE A 119 -18.98 -10.71 -3.01
C ILE A 119 -19.82 -10.62 -4.27
N GLU A 120 -20.32 -11.76 -4.75
CA GLU A 120 -21.19 -11.83 -5.91
C GLU A 120 -22.63 -11.39 -5.56
N SER A 121 -23.45 -11.14 -6.59
CA SER A 121 -24.83 -10.66 -6.40
C SER A 121 -25.74 -11.68 -5.70
N ASP A 122 -25.38 -12.96 -5.72
CA ASP A 122 -26.08 -14.04 -5.02
C ASP A 122 -25.60 -14.23 -3.56
N GLY A 123 -24.59 -13.48 -3.13
CA GLY A 123 -23.99 -13.55 -1.80
C GLY A 123 -22.82 -14.55 -1.67
N THR A 124 -22.44 -15.23 -2.76
CA THR A 124 -21.25 -16.09 -2.79
C THR A 124 -19.98 -15.26 -2.62
N MET A 125 -19.02 -15.75 -1.81
CA MET A 125 -17.76 -15.07 -1.52
C MET A 125 -16.55 -15.87 -1.98
N TRP A 126 -15.59 -15.20 -2.61
CA TRP A 126 -14.33 -15.81 -3.07
C TRP A 126 -13.13 -14.87 -2.92
N VAL A 127 -11.93 -15.45 -2.91
CA VAL A 127 -10.64 -14.74 -2.90
C VAL A 127 -9.80 -15.16 -4.10
N LYS A 128 -8.76 -14.36 -4.42
CA LYS A 128 -7.70 -14.80 -5.32
C LYS A 128 -6.53 -15.38 -4.53
N ASP A 129 -6.02 -16.51 -4.97
CA ASP A 129 -4.71 -17.02 -4.51
C ASP A 129 -3.56 -16.23 -5.14
N SER A 130 -2.31 -16.59 -4.81
CA SER A 130 -1.09 -15.99 -5.38
C SER A 130 -0.98 -16.11 -6.91
N ASN A 131 -1.68 -17.05 -7.52
CA ASN A 131 -1.68 -17.26 -8.97
C ASN A 131 -2.84 -16.52 -9.66
N GLY A 132 -3.65 -15.78 -8.91
CA GLY A 132 -4.82 -15.06 -9.43
C GLY A 132 -6.02 -15.97 -9.68
N THR A 133 -6.01 -17.21 -9.20
CA THR A 133 -7.11 -18.17 -9.34
C THR A 133 -8.21 -17.87 -8.33
N LYS A 134 -9.48 -17.98 -8.74
CA LYS A 134 -10.61 -17.90 -7.82
C LYS A 134 -10.61 -19.12 -6.90
N VAL A 135 -10.63 -18.86 -5.60
CA VAL A 135 -10.75 -19.89 -4.57
C VAL A 135 -11.97 -19.54 -3.71
N ASP A 136 -12.94 -20.44 -3.69
CA ASP A 136 -14.11 -20.32 -2.81
C ASP A 136 -13.66 -20.39 -1.35
N LEU A 137 -14.30 -19.58 -0.51
CA LEU A 137 -13.97 -19.52 0.90
C LEU A 137 -14.92 -20.37 1.74
N GLU A 138 -14.36 -21.34 2.46
CA GLU A 138 -15.08 -21.98 3.58
C GLU A 138 -15.00 -21.13 4.85
N ASN A 139 -13.91 -20.38 5.06
CA ASN A 139 -13.71 -19.49 6.21
C ASN A 139 -12.69 -18.36 5.95
N ALA A 140 -12.67 -17.34 6.82
CA ALA A 140 -11.77 -16.18 6.71
C ALA A 140 -10.29 -16.49 7.02
N GLY A 141 -9.99 -17.60 7.69
CA GLY A 141 -8.61 -18.00 8.00
C GLY A 141 -7.86 -18.51 6.76
N GLU A 142 -8.54 -19.25 5.89
CA GLU A 142 -7.98 -19.67 4.61
C GLU A 142 -7.76 -18.50 3.65
N ALA A 143 -8.68 -17.53 3.64
CA ALA A 143 -8.50 -16.28 2.92
C ALA A 143 -7.18 -15.60 3.31
N PHE A 144 -6.87 -15.55 4.61
CA PHE A 144 -5.66 -14.93 5.13
C PHE A 144 -4.39 -15.68 4.70
N LEU A 145 -4.38 -17.02 4.78
CA LEU A 145 -3.21 -17.82 4.41
C LEU A 145 -2.89 -17.75 2.91
N LYS A 146 -3.93 -17.71 2.07
CA LYS A 146 -3.82 -17.66 0.60
C LYS A 146 -3.63 -16.25 0.05
N SER A 147 -3.86 -15.23 0.87
CA SER A 147 -3.70 -13.83 0.48
C SER A 147 -2.23 -13.46 0.27
N PRO A 148 -1.90 -12.70 -0.79
CA PRO A 148 -0.53 -12.25 -1.02
C PRO A 148 -0.11 -11.24 0.05
N LEU A 149 1.17 -11.24 0.38
CA LEU A 149 1.79 -10.10 1.05
C LEU A 149 2.01 -8.98 0.03
N ALA A 150 1.82 -7.74 0.45
CA ALA A 150 2.03 -6.56 -0.36
C ALA A 150 3.03 -5.62 0.29
N TYR A 151 3.87 -4.99 -0.54
CA TYR A 151 4.63 -3.82 -0.15
C TYR A 151 3.78 -2.58 -0.32
N ARG A 152 3.91 -1.64 0.61
CA ARG A 152 3.34 -0.31 0.52
C ARG A 152 4.41 0.74 0.74
N LEU A 153 4.53 1.67 -0.20
CA LEU A 153 5.37 2.85 -0.09
C LEU A 153 4.47 4.08 -0.02
N THR A 154 4.82 5.03 0.85
CA THR A 154 4.09 6.29 1.02
C THR A 154 5.05 7.47 1.01
N ALA A 155 4.61 8.57 0.42
CA ALA A 155 5.33 9.84 0.43
C ALA A 155 4.32 10.96 0.64
N ASP A 156 4.25 11.49 1.85
CA ASP A 156 3.28 12.51 2.26
C ASP A 156 3.93 13.88 2.42
N LEU A 157 3.24 14.91 1.96
CA LEU A 157 3.49 16.30 2.32
C LEU A 157 2.65 16.66 3.55
N LYS A 158 3.32 17.14 4.59
CA LYS A 158 2.72 17.66 5.81
C LYS A 158 2.31 19.12 5.62
N LEU A 159 1.01 19.36 5.59
CA LEU A 159 0.37 20.67 5.55
C LEU A 159 -0.35 20.93 6.88
N GLY A 160 0.44 21.25 7.91
CA GLY A 160 -0.06 21.34 9.28
C GLY A 160 -0.54 19.98 9.79
N LYS A 161 -1.84 19.84 10.03
CA LYS A 161 -2.47 18.56 10.43
C LYS A 161 -2.92 17.71 9.24
N ILE A 162 -2.81 18.20 8.01
CA ILE A 162 -3.23 17.46 6.82
C ILE A 162 -1.99 16.82 6.19
N LEU A 163 -2.08 15.54 5.86
CA LEU A 163 -1.10 14.80 5.07
C LEU A 163 -1.70 14.57 3.69
N VAL A 164 -1.02 15.07 2.65
CA VAL A 164 -1.38 14.78 1.26
C VAL A 164 -0.24 13.98 0.67
N GLY A 165 -0.52 12.73 0.28
CA GLY A 165 0.56 11.82 -0.10
C GLY A 165 0.28 10.95 -1.29
N LEU A 166 1.36 10.54 -1.92
CA LEU A 166 1.38 9.48 -2.91
C LEU A 166 1.54 8.15 -2.19
N ASN A 167 0.86 7.13 -2.69
CA ASN A 167 1.06 5.76 -2.26
C ASN A 167 1.29 4.86 -3.46
N TYR A 168 2.10 3.83 -3.24
CA TYR A 168 2.38 2.79 -4.21
C TYR A 168 2.26 1.44 -3.50
N THR A 169 1.46 0.54 -4.05
CA THR A 169 1.23 -0.78 -3.46
C THR A 169 1.55 -1.88 -4.45
N LEU A 170 2.39 -2.83 -4.07
CA LEU A 170 2.83 -3.93 -4.92
C LEU A 170 2.57 -5.25 -4.23
N ASP A 171 1.67 -6.06 -4.80
CA ASP A 171 1.44 -7.42 -4.33
C ASP A 171 2.64 -8.30 -4.72
N THR A 172 3.14 -9.08 -3.77
CA THR A 172 4.24 -10.02 -3.97
C THR A 172 3.71 -11.38 -4.39
N ASN A 173 4.60 -12.22 -4.91
CA ASN A 173 4.29 -13.62 -5.26
C ASN A 173 4.33 -14.55 -4.03
N TYR A 174 4.44 -14.00 -2.82
CA TYR A 174 4.54 -14.76 -1.58
C TYR A 174 3.23 -14.69 -0.79
N THR A 175 2.77 -15.86 -0.34
CA THR A 175 1.62 -16.04 0.55
C THR A 175 2.07 -16.77 1.82
N PHE A 176 1.30 -16.65 2.90
CA PHE A 176 1.60 -17.38 4.13
C PHE A 176 1.44 -18.90 3.99
N GLU A 177 0.65 -19.36 3.02
CA GLU A 177 0.55 -20.78 2.65
C GLU A 177 1.89 -21.34 2.17
N GLU A 178 2.66 -20.55 1.42
CA GLU A 178 3.97 -20.94 0.88
C GLU A 178 5.15 -20.46 1.74
N TRP A 179 5.04 -20.56 3.07
CA TRP A 179 6.05 -20.02 4.01
C TRP A 179 7.50 -20.49 3.77
N GLN A 180 7.68 -21.62 3.10
CA GLN A 180 8.99 -22.20 2.75
C GLN A 180 9.68 -21.47 1.59
N LYS A 181 8.94 -20.71 0.77
CA LYS A 181 9.42 -19.97 -0.41
C LYS A 181 9.54 -18.47 -0.11
N PHE A 182 10.12 -18.13 1.03
CA PHE A 182 10.24 -16.74 1.48
C PHE A 182 10.96 -15.84 0.45
N GLU A 183 11.84 -16.39 -0.37
CA GLU A 183 12.51 -15.67 -1.46
C GLU A 183 11.55 -15.01 -2.46
N ASN A 184 10.31 -15.52 -2.61
CA ASN A 184 9.30 -14.96 -3.51
C ASN A 184 8.83 -13.57 -3.08
N ILE A 185 9.06 -13.18 -1.83
CA ILE A 185 8.76 -11.82 -1.37
C ILE A 185 9.62 -10.77 -2.11
N PHE A 186 10.84 -11.14 -2.51
CA PHE A 186 11.78 -10.23 -3.18
C PHE A 186 11.64 -10.22 -4.71
N ASN A 187 10.94 -11.20 -5.28
CA ASN A 187 10.75 -11.36 -6.73
C ASN A 187 9.41 -10.79 -7.18
N ALA A 188 9.04 -9.60 -6.69
CA ALA A 188 7.79 -8.93 -7.06
C ALA A 188 7.99 -8.07 -8.33
N PRO A 189 7.15 -8.22 -9.38
CA PRO A 189 7.25 -7.41 -10.59
C PRO A 189 6.74 -5.99 -10.34
N PHE A 190 7.66 -5.01 -10.29
CA PHE A 190 7.32 -3.61 -10.02
C PHE A 190 6.26 -3.03 -10.98
N ASP A 191 6.20 -3.50 -12.22
CA ASP A 191 5.20 -3.02 -13.18
C ASP A 191 3.75 -3.38 -12.80
N ASN A 192 3.56 -4.32 -11.87
CA ASN A 192 2.25 -4.74 -11.37
C ASN A 192 1.78 -3.95 -10.15
N GLY A 193 2.57 -2.98 -9.67
CA GLY A 193 2.15 -2.15 -8.54
C GLY A 193 1.06 -1.15 -8.93
N TYR A 194 0.25 -0.74 -7.95
CA TYR A 194 -0.81 0.24 -8.11
C TYR A 194 -0.42 1.56 -7.45
N MET A 195 -0.67 2.67 -8.15
CA MET A 195 -0.43 4.02 -7.64
C MET A 195 -1.70 4.65 -7.08
N GLY A 196 -1.55 5.48 -6.06
CA GLY A 196 -2.66 6.20 -5.46
C GLY A 196 -2.26 7.47 -4.76
N VAL A 197 -3.29 8.16 -4.27
CA VAL A 197 -3.20 9.39 -3.50
C VAL A 197 -4.02 9.26 -2.23
N SER A 198 -3.51 9.79 -1.13
CA SER A 198 -4.17 9.79 0.18
C SER A 198 -4.24 11.20 0.75
N VAL A 199 -5.36 11.52 1.39
CA VAL A 199 -5.54 12.74 2.17
C VAL A 199 -5.95 12.32 3.58
N LEU A 200 -5.07 12.59 4.55
CA LEU A 200 -5.25 12.18 5.93
C LEU A 200 -5.23 13.37 6.87
N PHE A 201 -6.01 13.30 7.94
CA PHE A 201 -5.92 14.23 9.06
C PHE A 201 -5.13 13.59 10.20
N SER A 202 -4.07 14.26 10.64
CA SER A 202 -3.27 13.90 11.81
C SER A 202 -3.87 14.49 13.08
N PHE A 203 -4.25 13.63 14.01
CA PHE A 203 -4.81 14.03 15.30
C PHE A 203 -3.74 14.51 16.29
N PHE A 204 -2.53 13.96 16.16
CA PHE A 204 -1.36 14.23 16.98
C PHE A 204 -0.16 14.58 16.09
#